data_AF-A0A382HKW9-F1
#
_entry.id   AF-A0A382HKW9-F1
#
_cell.length_a   1.000
_cell.length_b   1.000
_cell.length_c   1.000
_cell.angle_alpha   90.00
_cell.angle_beta   90.00
_cell.angle_gamma   90.00
#
_symmetry.space_group_name_H-M   'P 1'
#
loop_
_entity.id
_entity.type
_entity.pdbx_description
1 polymer ?
#
loop_
_entity_poly.entity_id
_entity_poly.type
_entity_poly.pdbx_seq_one_letter_code
_entity_poly.pdbx_strand_id
1 'polypeptide(L)'
;IMLIKSFKGIKNMSNKVGINVPNWVDKTIERETEETQKVIAEDFARTQSSVLESNGFEQLHFYTLNESKIMKNIAKHLGFYKKSTI
;
A
#
# COMPACT_ATOMS: atom_id res chain seq x y z
N ILE A 1 1.76 -5.85 -5.65
CA ILE A 1 1.14 -5.08 -4.54
C ILE A 1 0.70 -3.72 -5.08
N MET A 2 -0.55 -3.31 -4.83
CA MET A 2 -1.04 -1.98 -5.23
C MET A 2 -0.96 -1.03 -4.05
N LEU A 3 -0.36 0.15 -4.25
CA LEU A 3 -0.32 1.17 -3.21
C LEU A 3 -1.65 1.91 -3.13
N ILE A 4 -2.21 2.01 -1.92
CA ILE A 4 -3.47 2.70 -1.67
C ILE A 4 -3.21 4.20 -1.56
N LYS A 5 -3.49 4.96 -2.61
CA LYS A 5 -3.42 6.44 -2.56
C LYS A 5 -4.64 7.05 -1.87
N SER A 6 -5.82 6.45 -2.07
CA SER A 6 -7.06 6.78 -1.37
C SER A 6 -7.99 5.58 -1.37
N PHE A 7 -8.72 5.37 -0.27
CA PHE A 7 -9.65 4.24 -0.14
C PHE A 7 -10.84 4.37 -1.08
N LYS A 8 -11.34 5.60 -1.28
CA LYS A 8 -12.33 5.93 -2.31
C LYS A 8 -11.86 5.51 -3.72
N GLY A 9 -10.59 5.75 -4.05
CA GLY A 9 -10.01 5.37 -5.34
C GLY A 9 -9.97 3.85 -5.53
N ILE A 10 -9.58 3.12 -4.47
CA ILE A 10 -9.57 1.65 -4.49
C ILE A 10 -10.98 1.07 -4.65
N LYS A 11 -11.99 1.60 -3.96
CA LYS A 11 -13.37 1.15 -4.12
C LYS A 11 -13.89 1.34 -5.54
N ASN A 12 -13.58 2.48 -6.15
CA ASN A 12 -13.93 2.72 -7.55
C ASN A 12 -13.20 1.76 -8.50
N MET A 13 -11.94 1.44 -8.23
CA MET A 13 -11.19 0.47 -9.01
C MET A 13 -11.75 -0.94 -8.83
N SER A 14 -11.99 -1.36 -7.58
CA SER A 14 -12.44 -2.70 -7.23
C SER A 14 -13.77 -3.05 -7.88
N ASN A 15 -14.71 -2.10 -7.90
CA ASN A 15 -15.98 -2.22 -8.62
C ASN A 15 -15.79 -2.42 -10.13
N LYS A 16 -14.76 -1.81 -10.74
CA LYS A 16 -14.48 -1.96 -12.18
C LYS A 16 -13.80 -3.28 -12.52
N VAL A 17 -12.93 -3.77 -11.65
CA VAL A 17 -12.15 -5.00 -11.89
C VAL A 17 -12.76 -6.25 -11.25
N GLY A 18 -13.93 -6.13 -10.61
CA GLY A 18 -14.63 -7.24 -9.96
C GLY A 18 -13.96 -7.76 -8.68
N ILE A 19 -13.12 -6.94 -8.04
CA ILE A 19 -12.48 -7.27 -6.77
C ILE A 19 -13.37 -6.78 -5.61
N ASN A 20 -13.54 -7.61 -4.59
CA ASN A 20 -14.27 -7.22 -3.39
C ASN A 20 -13.35 -6.49 -2.40
N VAL A 21 -13.76 -5.30 -1.94
CA VAL A 21 -13.10 -4.59 -0.83
C VAL A 21 -13.84 -4.96 0.45
N PRO A 22 -13.14 -5.39 1.53
CA PRO A 22 -13.81 -5.78 2.76
C PRO A 22 -14.66 -4.64 3.36
N ASN A 23 -15.88 -4.95 3.79
CA ASN A 23 -16.85 -3.95 4.30
C ASN A 23 -16.35 -3.09 5.48
N TRP A 24 -15.39 -3.58 6.26
CA TRP A 24 -14.83 -2.84 7.38
C TRP A 24 -13.95 -1.67 6.93
N VAL A 25 -13.37 -1.76 5.73
CA VAL A 25 -12.55 -0.70 5.14
C VAL A 25 -13.42 0.54 4.87
N ASP A 26 -14.59 0.34 4.29
CA ASP A 26 -15.55 1.42 3.99
C ASP A 26 -16.12 2.07 5.27
N LYS A 27 -16.43 1.27 6.29
CA LYS A 27 -17.12 1.75 7.49
C LYS A 27 -16.20 2.51 8.44
N THR A 28 -14.92 2.11 8.49
CA THR A 28 -13.96 2.62 9.46
C THR A 28 -12.97 3.56 8.79
N ILE A 29 -12.32 3.13 7.70
CA ILE A 29 -11.16 3.84 7.15
C ILE A 29 -11.58 5.06 6.32
N GLU A 30 -12.67 4.99 5.54
CA GLU A 30 -13.13 6.15 4.75
C GLU A 30 -13.54 7.35 5.61
N ARG A 31 -13.87 7.14 6.90
CA ARG A 31 -14.25 8.20 7.85
C ARG A 31 -13.06 8.86 8.53
N GLU A 32 -11.87 8.28 8.40
CA GLU A 32 -10.65 8.80 8.98
C GLU A 32 -10.09 9.98 8.18
N THR A 33 -9.20 10.75 8.83
CA THR A 33 -8.47 11.84 8.17
C THR A 33 -7.57 11.30 7.04
N GLU A 34 -7.26 12.14 6.05
CA GLU A 34 -6.34 11.73 4.96
C GLU A 34 -4.98 11.24 5.48
N GLU A 35 -4.48 11.82 6.57
CA GLU A 35 -3.20 11.42 7.15
C GLU A 35 -3.31 10.04 7.81
N THR A 36 -4.37 9.79 8.58
CA THR A 36 -4.64 8.47 9.14
C THR A 36 -4.81 7.42 8.04
N GLN A 37 -5.52 7.75 6.95
CA GLN A 37 -5.66 6.85 5.80
C GLN A 37 -4.31 6.51 5.16
N LYS A 38 -3.37 7.45 5.07
CA LYS A 38 -2.01 7.18 4.56
C LYS A 38 -1.23 6.24 5.48
N VAL A 39 -1.30 6.45 6.79
CA VAL A 39 -0.67 5.56 7.77
C VAL A 39 -1.20 4.13 7.63
N ILE A 40 -2.52 3.98 7.51
CA ILE A 40 -3.16 2.68 7.31
C ILE A 40 -2.74 2.04 5.97
N ALA A 41 -2.71 2.83 4.89
CA ALA A 41 -2.25 2.36 3.58
C ALA A 41 -0.80 1.87 3.60
N GLU A 42 0.09 2.59 4.29
CA GLU A 42 1.48 2.19 4.49
C GLU A 42 1.58 0.89 5.29
N ASP A 43 0.84 0.76 6.37
CA ASP A 43 0.84 -0.45 7.21
C ASP A 43 0.34 -1.69 6.46
N PHE A 44 -0.73 -1.55 5.66
CA PHE A 44 -1.22 -2.61 4.78
C PHE A 44 -0.15 -3.08 3.79
N ALA A 45 0.51 -2.14 3.12
CA ALA A 45 1.50 -2.48 2.11
C ALA A 45 2.75 -3.13 2.74
N ARG A 46 3.18 -2.65 3.92
CA ARG A 46 4.27 -3.25 4.71
C ARG A 46 3.91 -4.69 5.10
N THR A 47 2.75 -4.88 5.72
CA THR A 47 2.26 -6.19 6.18
C THR A 47 2.15 -7.18 5.02
N GLN A 48 1.56 -6.78 3.89
CA GLN A 48 1.48 -7.62 2.71
C GLN A 48 2.86 -7.99 2.17
N SER A 49 3.81 -7.04 2.15
CA SER A 49 5.17 -7.31 1.70
C SER A 49 5.87 -8.32 2.61
N SER A 50 5.80 -8.14 3.93
CA SER A 50 6.41 -9.06 4.91
C SER A 50 5.79 -10.46 4.86
N VAL A 51 4.48 -10.56 4.66
CA VAL A 51 3.80 -11.85 4.48
C VAL A 51 4.30 -12.55 3.22
N LEU A 52 4.43 -11.85 2.09
CA LEU A 52 4.93 -12.43 0.86
C LEU A 52 6.40 -12.86 0.99
N GLU A 53 7.25 -12.02 1.58
CA GLU A 53 8.66 -12.36 1.85
C GLU A 53 8.77 -13.61 2.73
N SER A 54 7.98 -13.68 3.81
CA SER A 54 7.94 -14.85 4.71
C SER A 54 7.47 -16.13 4.04
N ASN A 55 6.72 -16.02 2.94
CA ASN A 55 6.29 -17.15 2.11
C ASN A 55 7.29 -17.47 0.97
N GLY A 56 8.48 -16.87 0.96
CA GLY A 56 9.55 -17.17 0.01
C GLY A 56 9.46 -16.42 -1.32
N PHE A 57 8.65 -15.36 -1.42
CA PHE A 57 8.63 -14.52 -2.62
C PHE A 57 9.85 -13.59 -2.66
N GLU A 58 10.72 -13.76 -3.67
CA GLU A 58 11.96 -12.99 -3.82
C GLU A 58 11.77 -11.65 -4.55
N GLN A 59 10.67 -11.48 -5.28
CA GLN A 59 10.41 -10.30 -6.10
C GLN A 59 9.02 -9.73 -5.83
N LEU A 60 8.96 -8.44 -5.50
CA LEU A 60 7.73 -7.70 -5.26
C LEU A 60 7.57 -6.60 -6.31
N HIS A 61 6.47 -6.64 -7.07
CA HIS A 61 6.11 -5.57 -8.01
C HIS A 61 5.10 -4.62 -7.39
N PHE A 62 5.39 -3.31 -7.40
CA PHE A 62 4.55 -2.28 -6.80
C PHE A 62 3.88 -1.39 -7.86
N TYR A 63 2.55 -1.34 -7.86
CA TYR A 63 1.80 -0.34 -8.62
C TYR A 63 1.73 0.96 -7.80
N THR A 64 2.60 1.92 -8.13
CA THR A 64 2.79 3.15 -7.35
C THR A 64 1.71 4.21 -7.60
N LEU A 65 0.99 4.14 -8.72
CA LEU A 65 -0.02 5.14 -9.11
C LEU A 65 0.53 6.57 -9.10
N ASN A 66 1.78 6.75 -9.52
CA ASN A 66 2.54 8.00 -9.49
C ASN A 66 2.71 8.61 -8.07
N GLU A 67 2.57 7.80 -7.01
CA GLU A 67 2.82 8.19 -5.63
C GLU A 67 4.19 7.68 -5.14
N SER A 68 5.08 8.61 -4.77
CA SER A 68 6.46 8.25 -4.39
C SER A 68 6.70 8.23 -2.88
N LYS A 69 5.88 8.94 -2.08
CA LYS A 69 6.09 9.07 -0.63
C LYS A 69 5.90 7.73 0.07
N ILE A 70 4.77 7.08 -0.19
CA ILE A 70 4.41 5.76 0.36
C ILE A 70 5.46 4.71 -0.04
N MET A 71 5.84 4.67 -1.32
CA MET A 71 6.83 3.72 -1.81
C MET A 71 8.20 3.89 -1.14
N LYS A 72 8.64 5.14 -0.91
CA LYS A 72 9.89 5.40 -0.19
C LYS A 72 9.85 4.90 1.26
N ASN A 73 8.71 5.02 1.93
CA ASN A 73 8.54 4.52 3.30
C ASN A 73 8.57 2.99 3.34
N ILE A 74 7.88 2.34 2.39
CA ILE A 74 7.92 0.87 2.24
C ILE A 74 9.33 0.39 1.91
N ALA A 75 10.03 1.03 0.98
CA ALA A 75 11.39 0.68 0.62
C ALA A 75 12.34 0.71 1.83
N LYS A 76 12.28 1.77 2.64
CA LYS A 76 13.05 1.87 3.89
C LYS A 76 12.68 0.77 4.88
N HIS A 77 11.39 0.43 5.00
CA HIS A 77 10.95 -0.63 5.88
C HIS A 77 11.49 -2.00 5.45
N LEU A 78 11.57 -2.25 4.14
CA LEU A 78 12.16 -3.45 3.56
C LEU A 78 13.70 -3.42 3.52
N GLY A 79 14.35 -2.45 4.17
CA GLY A 79 15.80 -2.34 4.23
C GLY A 79 16.47 -1.77 2.97
N PHE A 80 15.70 -1.24 2.02
CA PHE A 80 16.24 -0.54 0.84
C PHE A 80 16.49 0.93 1.14
N TYR A 81 17.73 1.36 0.97
CA TYR A 81 18.14 2.75 1.18
C TYR A 81 18.65 3.38 -0.12
N LYS A 82 18.61 4.71 -0.16
CA LYS A 82 19.22 5.46 -1.26
C LYS A 82 20.68 5.08 -1.34
N LYS A 83 21.12 4.61 -2.51
CA LYS A 83 22.54 4.40 -2.79
C LYS A 83 23.27 5.73 -2.61
N SER A 84 24.26 5.78 -1.71
CA SER A 84 25.09 6.97 -1.56
C SER A 84 25.88 7.17 -2.86
N THR A 85 25.62 8.27 -3.55
CA THR A 85 26.45 8.68 -4.68
C THR A 85 27.68 9.36 -4.10
N ILE A 86 28.84 8.74 -4.26
CA ILE A 86 30.15 9.40 -4.08
C ILE A 86 30.39 10.27 -5.31
#